data_AF-A0A645JBV3-F1
#
_entry.id   AF-A0A645JBV3-F1
#
_cell.length_a   1.000
_cell.length_b   1.000
_cell.length_c   1.000
_cell.angle_alpha   90.00
_cell.angle_beta   90.00
_cell.angle_gamma   90.00
#
_symmetry.space_group_name_H-M   'P 1'
#
loop_
_entity.id
_entity.type
_entity.pdbx_description
1 polymer ?
#
loop_
_entity_poly.entity_id
_entity_poly.type
_entity_poly.pdbx_seq_one_letter_code
_entity_poly.pdbx_strand_id
1 'polypeptide(L)' 'MLSDGALPAKTKILIALAVVASKQCERCTVVQMQSALKNGATKEEIMEVMDVIFITSGAPAVAACRDALKLLK' A
#
# COMPACT_ATOMS: atom_id res chain seq x y z
N MET A 1 4.48 7.51 -13.46
CA MET A 1 3.50 7.38 -12.35
C MET A 1 2.18 6.91 -12.93
N LEU A 2 1.38 6.20 -12.15
CA LEU A 2 0.04 5.75 -12.56
C LEU A 2 -0.88 6.97 -12.69
N SER A 3 -1.65 7.03 -13.77
CA SER A 3 -2.62 8.10 -14.07
C SER A 3 -4.05 7.58 -13.98
N ASP A 4 -5.01 8.50 -13.90
CA ASP A 4 -6.44 8.19 -13.92
C ASP A 4 -6.86 7.53 -15.25
N GLY A 5 -7.93 6.74 -15.18
CA GLY A 5 -8.54 6.04 -16.30
C GLY A 5 -9.74 5.22 -15.80
N ALA A 6 -9.95 4.02 -16.35
CA ALA A 6 -11.02 3.11 -15.88
C ALA A 6 -10.93 2.78 -14.37
N LEU A 7 -9.71 2.81 -13.82
CA LEU A 7 -9.48 2.87 -12.37
C LEU A 7 -8.80 4.20 -12.03
N PRO A 8 -9.17 4.85 -10.92
CA PRO A 8 -8.44 6.01 -10.40
C PRO A 8 -6.97 5.66 -10.12
N ALA A 9 -6.07 6.63 -10.30
CA ALA A 9 -4.64 6.48 -10.02
C ALA A 9 -4.39 5.98 -8.59
N LYS A 10 -5.12 6.54 -7.62
CA LYS A 10 -5.09 6.14 -6.20
C LYS A 10 -5.34 4.64 -6.03
N THR A 11 -6.40 4.13 -6.64
CA THR A 11 -6.76 2.70 -6.58
C THR A 11 -5.63 1.82 -7.13
N LYS A 12 -5.04 2.19 -8.27
CA LYS A 12 -3.92 1.43 -8.85
C LYS A 12 -2.68 1.43 -7.94
N ILE A 13 -2.42 2.54 -7.23
CA ILE A 13 -1.29 2.64 -6.29
C ILE A 13 -1.54 1.80 -5.02
N LEU A 14 -2.76 1.80 -4.50
CA LEU A 14 -3.13 0.94 -3.36
C LEU A 14 -2.98 -0.55 -3.70
N ILE A 15 -3.38 -0.95 -4.92
CA ILE A 15 -3.13 -2.30 -5.43
C ILE A 15 -1.62 -2.58 -5.52
N ALA A 16 -0.83 -1.63 -6.04
CA ALA A 16 0.61 -1.78 -6.11
C ALA A 16 1.26 -1.94 -4.73
N LEU A 17 0.78 -1.21 -3.71
CA LEU A 17 1.22 -1.39 -2.32
C LEU A 17 0.98 -2.82 -1.84
N ALA A 18 -0.22 -3.37 -2.07
CA ALA A 18 -0.55 -4.73 -1.67
C ALA A 18 0.31 -5.79 -2.39
N VAL A 19 0.49 -5.67 -3.71
CA VAL A 19 1.31 -6.58 -4.51
C VAL A 19 2.76 -6.56 -4.07
N VAL A 20 3.29 -5.38 -3.75
CA VAL A 20 4.66 -5.23 -3.26
C VAL A 20 4.82 -5.80 -1.85
N ALA A 21 3.84 -5.58 -0.97
CA ALA A 21 3.81 -6.16 0.37
C ALA A 21 3.77 -7.70 0.32
N SER A 22 3.03 -8.28 -0.64
CA SER A 22 2.97 -9.73 -0.84
C SER A 22 4.32 -10.33 -1.26
N LYS A 23 5.24 -9.51 -1.80
CA LYS A 23 6.62 -9.87 -2.12
C LYS A 23 7.60 -9.55 -0.99
N GLN A 24 7.11 -9.01 0.13
CA GLN A 24 7.88 -8.66 1.33
C GLN A 24 9.05 -7.71 1.04
N CYS A 25 8.93 -6.84 0.03
CA CYS A 25 9.93 -5.81 -0.24
C CYS A 25 9.68 -4.56 0.62
N GLU A 26 10.29 -4.50 1.81
CA GLU A 26 10.09 -3.40 2.77
C GLU A 26 10.37 -2.01 2.19
N ARG A 27 11.47 -1.85 1.45
CA ARG A 27 11.78 -0.56 0.81
C ARG A 27 10.71 -0.18 -0.24
N CYS A 28 10.21 -1.16 -0.97
CA CYS A 28 9.24 -0.94 -2.01
C CYS A 28 7.87 -0.56 -1.42
N THR A 29 7.47 -1.13 -0.27
CA THR A 29 6.20 -0.77 0.41
C THR A 29 6.25 0.69 0.88
N VAL A 30 7.39 1.18 1.37
CA VAL A 30 7.60 2.60 1.70
C VAL A 30 7.41 3.51 0.48
N VAL A 31 7.99 3.15 -0.67
CA VAL A 31 7.84 3.94 -1.91
C VAL A 31 6.39 3.98 -2.38
N GLN A 32 5.69 2.84 -2.35
CA GLN A 32 4.27 2.80 -2.74
C GLN A 32 3.38 3.56 -1.75
N MET A 33 3.67 3.51 -0.46
CA MET A 33 2.95 4.28 0.56
C MET A 33 3.11 5.79 0.35
N GLN A 34 4.33 6.28 0.09
CA GLN A 34 4.56 7.68 -0.24
C GLN A 34 3.77 8.11 -1.48
N SER A 35 3.74 7.26 -2.51
CA SER A 35 2.93 7.49 -3.71
C SER A 35 1.43 7.51 -3.40
N ALA A 36 0.95 6.60 -2.54
CA ALA A 36 -0.46 6.52 -2.15
C ALA A 36 -0.90 7.80 -1.43
N LEU A 37 -0.13 8.23 -0.41
CA LEU A 37 -0.39 9.45 0.35
C LEU A 37 -0.35 10.70 -0.55
N LYS A 38 0.61 10.78 -1.47
CA LYS A 38 0.67 11.87 -2.46
C LYS A 38 -0.56 11.92 -3.40
N ASN A 39 -1.22 10.78 -3.61
CA ASN A 39 -2.44 10.67 -4.41
C ASN A 39 -3.72 10.70 -3.55
N GLY A 40 -3.62 11.17 -2.30
CA GLY A 40 -4.78 11.38 -1.43
C GLY A 40 -5.35 10.09 -0.82
N ALA A 41 -4.55 9.03 -0.69
CA ALA A 41 -4.94 7.88 0.13
C ALA A 41 -5.09 8.28 1.59
N THR A 42 -6.22 7.91 2.20
CA THR A 42 -6.45 8.17 3.62
C THR A 42 -5.86 7.06 4.48
N LYS A 43 -5.76 7.30 5.79
CA LYS A 43 -5.32 6.28 6.74
C LYS A 43 -6.25 5.06 6.73
N GLU A 44 -7.54 5.30 6.63
CA GLU A 44 -8.59 4.28 6.60
C GLU A 44 -8.42 3.38 5.37
N GLU A 45 -8.23 3.98 4.19
CA GLU A 45 -7.98 3.22 2.95
C GLU A 45 -6.71 2.36 3.04
N ILE A 46 -5.66 2.88 3.69
CA ILE A 46 -4.42 2.11 3.91
C ILE A 46 -4.65 0.96 4.88
N MET A 47 -5.43 1.15 5.94
CA MET A 47 -5.75 0.07 6.88
C MET A 47 -6.61 -1.02 6.22
N GLU A 48 -7.58 -0.66 5.38
CA GLU A 48 -8.31 -1.65 4.57
C GLU A 48 -7.38 -2.43 3.63
N VAL A 49 -6.36 -1.78 3.06
CA VAL A 49 -5.32 -2.48 2.28
C VAL A 49 -4.48 -3.42 3.16
N MET A 50 -4.21 -3.09 4.43
CA MET A 50 -3.53 -4.01 5.34
C MET A 50 -4.35 -5.27 5.61
N ASP A 51 -5.68 -5.15 5.73
CA ASP A 51 -6.58 -6.29 5.86
C ASP A 51 -6.53 -7.18 4.61
N VAL A 52 -6.52 -6.58 3.41
CA VAL A 52 -6.32 -7.30 2.14
C VAL A 52 -4.96 -8.01 2.12
N ILE A 53 -3.87 -7.35 2.50
CA ILE A 53 -2.54 -7.97 2.57
C ILE A 53 -2.54 -9.14 3.55
N PHE A 54 -3.17 -8.99 4.71
CA PHE A 54 -3.24 -10.03 5.73
C PHE A 54 -3.99 -11.26 5.21
N ILE A 55 -5.17 -11.09 4.60
CA ILE A 55 -5.96 -12.24 4.10
C ILE A 55 -5.30 -12.92 2.90
N THR A 56 -4.57 -12.19 2.05
CA THR A 56 -3.95 -12.77 0.84
C THR A 56 -2.53 -13.30 1.07
N SER A 57 -1.81 -12.81 2.08
CA SER A 57 -0.36 -13.07 2.22
C SER A 57 0.13 -13.21 3.67
N GLY A 58 -0.77 -13.10 4.65
CA GLY A 58 -0.49 -13.36 6.06
C GLY A 58 0.33 -12.28 6.76
N ALA A 59 0.63 -12.55 8.03
CA ALA A 59 1.34 -11.62 8.91
C ALA A 59 2.73 -11.15 8.40
N PRO A 60 3.56 -11.98 7.73
CA PRO A 60 4.86 -11.51 7.22
C PRO A 60 4.74 -10.38 6.19
N ALA A 61 3.71 -10.42 5.33
CA ALA A 61 3.49 -9.37 4.34
C ALA A 61 3.05 -8.05 5.00
N VAL A 62 2.22 -8.12 6.06
CA VAL A 62 1.88 -6.95 6.87
C VAL A 62 3.10 -6.41 7.60
N ALA A 63 3.96 -7.30 8.13
CA ALA A 63 5.19 -6.90 8.81
C ALA A 63 6.15 -6.14 7.87
N ALA A 64 6.18 -6.48 6.58
CA ALA A 64 6.96 -5.77 5.57
C ALA A 64 6.45 -4.33 5.30
N CYS A 65 5.25 -3.97 5.78
CA CYS A 65 4.72 -2.61 5.73
C CYS A 65 5.08 -1.78 6.97
N ARG A 66 5.80 -2.33 7.96
CA ARG A 66 6.08 -1.65 9.24
C ARG A 66 6.65 -0.25 9.08
N ASP A 67 7.66 -0.08 8.22
CA ASP A 67 8.27 1.23 7.99
C ASP A 67 7.38 2.15 7.16
N ALA A 68 6.59 1.59 6.25
CA ALA A 68 5.60 2.34 5.50
C ALA A 68 4.49 2.90 6.41
N LEU A 69 4.03 2.13 7.40
CA LEU A 69 3.00 2.55 8.35
C LEU A 69 3.42 3.72 9.23
N LYS A 70 4.73 3.93 9.48
CA LYS A 70 5.25 5.10 10.19
C LYS A 70 4.99 6.43 9.45
N LEU A 71 4.63 6.38 8.17
CA LEU A 71 4.27 7.56 7.38
C LEU A 71 2.84 8.06 7.64
N LEU A 72 2.01 7.22 8.26
CA LEU A 72 0.67 7.60 8.72
C LEU A 72 0.83 8.38 10.03
N LYS A 73 0.94 9.70 9.92
CA LYS A 73 0.91 10.59 11.09
C LYS A 73 -0.49 10.65 11.69
#